data_AF-A0A9Q9T3F5-F1
#
_entry.id   AF-A0A9Q9T3F5-F1
#
_cell.length_a   1.000
_cell.length_b   1.000
_cell.length_c   1.000
_cell.angle_alpha   90.00
_cell.angle_beta   90.00
_cell.angle_gamma   90.00
#
_symmetry.space_group_name_H-M   'P 1'
#
loop_
_entity.id
_entity.type
_entity.pdbx_description
1 polymer ?
#
loop_
_entity_poly.entity_id
_entity_poly.type
_entity_poly.pdbx_seq_one_letter_code
_entity_poly.pdbx_strand_id
1 'polypeptide(L)'
;MTRVLPAILVAALAAASFAGCAKAEPPTPRFKTAIEKCDIRGEDGVEYADEGASLILSTAGEDDFGSGMITWSDVECVLKRTKATEATLNRMLSTRALDGMQDASWKGVEASWTYHPDNGFNISLEDTALESERD
;
A
#
# COMPACT_ATOMS: atom_id res chain seq x y z
N MET A 1 57.59 18.43 58.65
CA MET A 1 56.40 19.25 58.32
C MET A 1 56.25 19.25 56.80
N THR A 2 55.69 18.16 56.27
CA THR A 2 54.35 18.04 55.65
C THR A 2 54.34 18.50 54.19
N ARG A 3 54.53 17.53 53.28
CA ARG A 3 54.18 17.64 51.85
C ARG A 3 52.66 17.53 51.72
N VAL A 4 52.03 18.41 50.94
CA VAL A 4 50.65 18.23 50.49
C VAL A 4 50.59 18.54 49.00
N LEU A 5 50.36 17.51 48.19
CA LEU A 5 49.96 17.62 46.79
C LEU A 5 48.44 17.82 46.75
N PRO A 6 47.88 18.79 45.99
CA PRO A 6 46.45 18.81 45.74
C PRO A 6 46.13 17.78 44.64
N ALA A 7 45.26 16.84 45.00
CA ALA A 7 44.69 15.85 44.10
C ALA A 7 43.83 16.53 43.03
N ILE A 8 44.15 16.29 41.75
CA ILE A 8 43.30 16.65 40.62
C ILE A 8 42.14 15.64 40.60
N LEU A 9 40.95 16.06 40.99
CA LEU A 9 39.72 15.28 40.80
C LEU A 9 39.28 15.41 39.33
N VAL A 10 39.52 14.37 38.53
CA VAL A 10 38.87 14.25 37.21
C VAL A 10 37.52 13.58 37.44
N ALA A 11 36.44 14.36 37.45
CA ALA A 11 35.09 13.83 37.43
C ALA A 11 34.75 13.39 36.00
N ALA A 12 34.85 12.08 35.73
CA ALA A 12 34.37 11.50 34.48
C ALA A 12 32.83 11.45 34.51
N LEU A 13 32.17 12.36 33.78
CA LEU A 13 30.76 12.20 33.43
C LEU A 13 30.66 11.08 32.39
N ALA A 14 30.30 9.87 32.82
CA ALA A 14 29.82 8.83 31.92
C ALA A 14 28.39 9.18 31.49
N ALA A 15 28.24 9.87 30.36
CA ALA A 15 26.95 10.00 29.69
C ALA A 15 26.60 8.63 29.07
N ALA A 16 25.82 7.83 29.78
CA ALA A 16 25.22 6.61 29.22
C ALA A 16 24.11 7.02 28.26
N SER A 17 24.45 7.14 26.98
CA SER A 17 23.48 7.33 25.90
C SER A 17 22.69 6.02 25.72
N PHE A 18 21.51 5.94 26.33
CA PHE A 18 20.50 4.97 25.91
C PHE A 18 19.96 5.40 24.55
N ALA A 19 20.71 5.11 23.49
CA ALA A 19 20.17 5.06 22.14
C ALA A 19 19.23 3.86 22.09
N GLY A 20 18.00 4.04 22.57
CA GLY A 20 16.95 3.08 22.39
C GLY A 20 16.81 2.83 20.89
N CYS A 21 16.92 1.58 20.47
CA CYS A 21 16.50 1.15 19.15
C CYS A 21 14.99 1.37 19.06
N ALA A 22 14.57 2.60 18.75
CA ALA A 22 13.25 2.83 18.21
C ALA A 22 13.21 2.02 16.92
N LYS A 23 12.61 0.83 16.98
CA LYS A 23 12.25 0.09 15.78
C LYS A 23 11.33 1.05 15.02
N ALA A 24 11.80 1.58 13.89
CA ALA A 24 10.94 2.36 13.03
C ALA A 24 9.71 1.50 12.75
N GLU A 25 8.52 2.01 13.06
CA GLU A 25 7.29 1.32 12.70
C GLU A 25 7.33 1.17 11.17
N PRO A 26 7.11 -0.05 10.65
CA PRO A 26 7.15 -0.25 9.21
C PRO A 26 6.21 0.76 8.55
N PRO A 27 6.63 1.39 7.43
CA PRO A 27 5.79 2.37 6.75
C PRO A 27 4.44 1.72 6.45
N THR A 28 3.35 2.45 6.70
CA THR A 28 2.00 1.95 6.39
C THR A 28 1.95 1.48 4.94
N PRO A 29 1.45 0.27 4.65
CA PRO A 29 1.42 -0.24 3.28
C PRO A 29 0.76 0.74 2.33
N ARG A 30 1.36 0.94 1.14
CA ARG A 30 0.94 2.00 0.20
C ARG A 30 -0.55 1.92 -0.15
N PHE A 31 -1.09 0.71 -0.20
CA PHE A 31 -2.49 0.44 -0.52
C PHE A 31 -3.46 0.89 0.56
N LYS A 32 -3.09 0.73 1.84
CA LYS A 32 -3.89 1.26 2.94
C LYS A 32 -3.94 2.79 2.89
N THR A 33 -2.80 3.42 2.64
CA THR A 33 -2.73 4.89 2.44
C THR A 33 -3.58 5.36 1.25
N ALA A 34 -3.61 4.59 0.16
CA ALA A 34 -4.40 4.93 -1.03
C ALA A 34 -5.91 4.88 -0.74
N ILE A 35 -6.39 3.80 -0.13
CA ILE A 35 -7.79 3.59 0.26
C ILE A 35 -8.27 4.69 1.22
N GLU A 36 -7.48 5.00 2.25
CA GLU A 36 -7.80 6.08 3.20
C GLU A 36 -7.92 7.45 2.51
N LYS A 37 -7.06 7.75 1.52
CA LYS A 37 -7.08 9.01 0.75
C LYS A 37 -8.18 9.08 -0.31
N CYS A 38 -8.80 7.95 -0.61
CA CYS A 38 -9.96 7.86 -1.49
C CYS A 38 -11.27 7.80 -0.71
N ASP A 39 -11.21 7.86 0.63
CA ASP A 39 -12.36 7.85 1.53
C ASP A 39 -13.21 6.57 1.48
N ILE A 40 -12.65 5.49 0.94
CA ILE A 40 -13.31 4.19 0.82
C ILE A 40 -13.32 3.53 2.21
N ARG A 41 -14.49 3.46 2.84
CA ARG A 41 -14.65 2.95 4.22
C ARG A 41 -15.81 1.98 4.33
N GLY A 42 -15.52 0.75 4.75
CA GLY A 42 -16.56 -0.25 5.03
C GLY A 42 -17.38 -0.64 3.81
N GLU A 43 -16.81 -0.47 2.60
CA GLU A 43 -17.42 -0.86 1.34
C GLU A 43 -17.00 -2.28 0.98
N ASP A 44 -17.91 -3.04 0.38
CA ASP A 44 -17.63 -4.38 -0.13
C ASP A 44 -16.71 -4.30 -1.36
N GLY A 45 -15.94 -5.37 -1.60
CA GLY A 45 -15.03 -5.41 -2.76
C GLY A 45 -13.66 -4.77 -2.53
N VAL A 46 -13.27 -4.46 -1.28
CA VAL A 46 -11.89 -4.15 -0.90
C VAL A 46 -11.34 -5.25 -0.02
N GLU A 47 -10.28 -5.92 -0.49
CA GLU A 47 -9.60 -6.97 0.28
C GLU A 47 -8.09 -6.72 0.31
N TYR A 48 -7.51 -6.77 1.51
CA TYR A 48 -6.06 -6.75 1.68
C TYR A 48 -5.55 -8.18 1.90
N ALA A 49 -4.48 -8.54 1.21
CA ALA A 49 -3.76 -9.79 1.39
C ALA A 49 -2.29 -9.51 1.70
N ASP A 50 -1.55 -10.56 2.05
CA ASP A 50 -0.09 -10.53 2.25
C ASP A 50 0.38 -9.41 3.18
N GLU A 51 -0.31 -9.29 4.33
CA GLU A 51 -0.06 -8.27 5.36
C GLU A 51 -0.16 -6.82 4.82
N GLY A 52 -0.96 -6.62 3.76
CA GLY A 52 -1.20 -5.34 3.12
C GLY A 52 -0.26 -5.03 1.95
N ALA A 53 0.66 -5.94 1.61
CA ALA A 53 1.46 -5.85 0.40
C ALA A 53 0.65 -6.14 -0.88
N SER A 54 -0.53 -6.72 -0.74
CA SER A 54 -1.47 -6.99 -1.83
C SER A 54 -2.82 -6.32 -1.57
N LEU A 55 -3.45 -5.81 -2.63
CA LEU A 55 -4.79 -5.21 -2.60
C LEU A 55 -5.62 -5.76 -3.76
N ILE A 56 -6.76 -6.35 -3.43
CA ILE A 56 -7.76 -6.81 -4.38
C ILE A 56 -8.94 -5.85 -4.34
N LEU A 57 -9.37 -5.41 -5.52
CA LEU A 57 -10.53 -4.54 -5.70
C LEU A 57 -11.52 -5.18 -6.68
N SER A 58 -12.79 -5.24 -6.28
CA SER A 58 -13.88 -5.83 -7.06
C SER A 58 -15.07 -4.89 -7.09
N THR A 59 -15.56 -4.56 -8.29
CA THR A 59 -16.80 -3.81 -8.45
C THR A 59 -17.98 -4.75 -8.66
N ALA A 60 -19.20 -4.23 -8.49
CA ALA A 60 -20.41 -4.93 -8.88
C ALA A 60 -20.47 -5.16 -10.41
N GLY A 61 -21.21 -6.20 -10.80
CA GLY A 61 -21.63 -6.41 -12.19
C GLY A 61 -22.73 -5.42 -12.61
N GLU A 62 -22.99 -5.35 -13.92
CA GLU A 62 -23.94 -4.42 -14.54
C GLU A 62 -25.39 -4.61 -14.03
N ASP A 63 -25.75 -5.84 -13.61
CA ASP A 63 -27.09 -6.17 -13.12
C ASP A 63 -27.23 -6.13 -11.59
N ASP A 64 -26.14 -5.90 -10.84
CA ASP A 64 -26.10 -5.97 -9.38
C ASP A 64 -26.16 -4.57 -8.73
N PHE A 65 -27.22 -3.83 -9.07
CA PHE A 65 -27.44 -2.48 -8.57
C PHE A 65 -27.67 -2.46 -7.05
N GLY A 66 -26.91 -1.62 -6.34
CA GLY A 66 -27.10 -1.43 -4.90
C GLY A 66 -26.44 -2.50 -4.03
N SER A 67 -25.51 -3.27 -4.59
CA SER A 67 -24.73 -4.29 -3.86
C SER A 67 -23.91 -3.74 -2.69
N GLY A 68 -23.61 -2.43 -2.69
CA GLY A 68 -22.71 -1.82 -1.70
C GLY A 68 -21.22 -2.04 -2.01
N MET A 69 -20.90 -2.65 -3.15
CA MET A 69 -19.52 -2.78 -3.63
C MET A 69 -18.97 -1.43 -4.08
N ILE A 70 -17.65 -1.29 -3.98
CA ILE A 70 -16.92 -0.13 -4.52
C ILE A 70 -17.24 0.11 -6.00
N THR A 71 -17.18 1.38 -6.41
CA THR A 71 -17.44 1.77 -7.79
C THR A 71 -16.16 1.84 -8.62
N TRP A 72 -16.30 1.95 -9.94
CA TRP A 72 -15.17 2.26 -10.80
C TRP A 72 -14.45 3.56 -10.39
N SER A 73 -15.17 4.57 -9.90
CA SER A 73 -14.55 5.84 -9.45
C SER A 73 -13.64 5.64 -8.23
N ASP A 74 -13.99 4.70 -7.35
CA ASP A 74 -13.18 4.33 -6.19
C ASP A 74 -11.90 3.60 -6.62
N VAL A 75 -12.05 2.63 -7.52
CA VAL A 75 -10.93 1.91 -8.14
C VAL A 75 -9.98 2.90 -8.84
N GLU A 76 -10.52 3.80 -9.67
CA GLU A 76 -9.74 4.81 -10.38
C GLU A 76 -9.01 5.74 -9.40
N CYS A 77 -9.65 6.13 -8.30
CA CYS A 77 -8.99 6.92 -7.26
C CYS A 77 -7.77 6.18 -6.69
N VAL A 78 -7.92 4.91 -6.30
CA VAL A 78 -6.83 4.10 -5.75
C VAL A 78 -5.69 3.98 -6.76
N LEU A 79 -5.99 3.66 -8.01
CA LEU A 79 -5.00 3.53 -9.08
C LEU A 79 -4.22 4.83 -9.32
N LYS A 80 -4.89 5.99 -9.27
CA LYS A 80 -4.20 7.30 -9.35
C LYS A 80 -3.34 7.58 -8.12
N ARG A 81 -3.76 7.16 -6.92
CA ARG A 81 -2.94 7.28 -5.70
C ARG A 81 -1.69 6.41 -5.76
N THR A 82 -1.80 5.21 -6.34
CA THR A 82 -0.67 4.29 -6.56
C THR A 82 0.13 4.60 -7.82
N LYS A 83 -0.20 5.67 -8.54
CA LYS A 83 0.55 6.22 -9.69
C LYS A 83 0.45 5.39 -10.97
N ALA A 84 -0.69 4.72 -11.18
CA ALA A 84 -1.02 4.16 -12.49
C ALA A 84 -0.96 5.25 -13.56
N THR A 85 -0.54 4.87 -14.78
CA THR A 85 -0.48 5.82 -15.89
C THR A 85 -1.86 6.01 -16.51
N GLU A 86 -2.10 7.16 -17.14
CA GLU A 86 -3.35 7.38 -17.89
C GLU A 86 -3.54 6.36 -19.03
N ALA A 87 -2.45 5.88 -19.64
CA ALA A 87 -2.52 4.81 -20.64
C ALA A 87 -2.99 3.48 -20.01
N THR A 88 -2.54 3.17 -18.80
CA THR A 88 -2.98 2.00 -18.04
C THR A 88 -4.47 2.10 -17.69
N LEU A 89 -4.91 3.26 -17.18
CA LEU A 89 -6.32 3.50 -16.86
C LEU A 89 -7.22 3.38 -18.10
N ASN A 90 -6.81 3.96 -19.23
CA ASN A 90 -7.55 3.87 -20.49
C ASN A 90 -7.63 2.42 -21.00
N ARG A 91 -6.57 1.62 -20.81
CA ARG A 91 -6.60 0.19 -21.16
C ARG A 91 -7.58 -0.57 -20.27
N MET A 92 -7.59 -0.30 -18.96
CA MET A 92 -8.57 -0.89 -18.04
C MET A 92 -10.00 -0.54 -18.43
N LEU A 93 -10.29 0.74 -18.71
CA LEU A 93 -11.60 1.21 -19.20
C LEU A 93 -12.04 0.58 -20.53
N SER A 94 -11.07 0.18 -21.36
CA SER A 94 -11.33 -0.44 -22.66
C SER A 94 -11.32 -1.97 -22.61
N THR A 95 -11.07 -2.57 -21.43
CA THR A 95 -10.99 -4.03 -21.28
C THR A 95 -12.39 -4.63 -21.37
N ARG A 96 -12.55 -5.64 -22.22
CA ARG A 96 -13.81 -6.37 -22.41
C ARG A 96 -13.67 -7.79 -21.84
N ALA A 97 -14.80 -8.44 -21.60
CA ALA A 97 -14.85 -9.83 -21.16
C ALA A 97 -14.03 -10.80 -22.02
N LEU A 98 -14.05 -10.59 -23.34
CA LEU A 98 -13.33 -11.44 -24.30
C LEU A 98 -11.82 -11.22 -24.31
N ASP A 99 -11.32 -10.13 -23.71
CA ASP A 99 -9.89 -9.84 -23.67
C ASP A 99 -9.18 -10.68 -22.58
N GLY A 100 -9.94 -11.28 -21.66
CA GLY A 100 -9.41 -12.15 -20.60
C GLY A 100 -8.60 -11.38 -19.57
N MET A 101 -7.64 -12.07 -18.94
CA MET A 101 -6.72 -11.46 -17.97
C MET A 101 -5.77 -10.50 -18.69
N GLN A 102 -5.67 -9.29 -18.15
CA GLN A 102 -4.74 -8.25 -18.59
C GLN A 102 -3.76 -7.94 -17.45
N ASP A 103 -2.57 -7.45 -17.79
CA ASP A 103 -1.52 -7.11 -16.83
C ASP A 103 -0.83 -5.77 -17.13
N ALA A 104 -0.29 -5.13 -16.09
CA ALA A 104 0.54 -3.95 -16.19
C ALA A 104 1.44 -3.79 -14.96
N SER A 105 2.48 -2.97 -15.08
CA SER A 105 3.28 -2.55 -13.95
C SER A 105 3.56 -1.05 -13.96
N TRP A 106 3.68 -0.46 -12.77
CA TRP A 106 4.07 0.94 -12.60
C TRP A 106 4.62 1.18 -11.20
N LYS A 107 5.71 1.95 -11.06
CA LYS A 107 6.21 2.46 -9.77
C LYS A 107 6.30 1.41 -8.64
N GLY A 108 6.75 0.19 -8.95
CA GLY A 108 6.82 -0.90 -7.98
C GLY A 108 5.44 -1.42 -7.55
N VAL A 109 4.49 -1.39 -8.48
CA VAL A 109 3.19 -2.05 -8.39
C VAL A 109 3.07 -2.96 -9.61
N GLU A 110 2.75 -4.22 -9.36
CA GLU A 110 2.28 -5.14 -10.39
C GLU A 110 0.77 -5.26 -10.28
N ALA A 111 0.09 -5.35 -11.42
CA ALA A 111 -1.35 -5.39 -11.49
C ALA A 111 -1.82 -6.40 -12.52
N SER A 112 -2.84 -7.17 -12.15
CA SER A 112 -3.58 -8.05 -13.07
C SER A 112 -5.07 -7.83 -12.89
N TRP A 113 -5.81 -7.75 -14.00
CA TRP A 113 -7.25 -7.50 -13.95
C TRP A 113 -8.04 -8.25 -15.02
N THR A 114 -9.33 -8.41 -14.74
CA THR A 114 -10.34 -8.86 -15.68
C THR A 114 -11.57 -7.95 -15.60
N TYR A 115 -12.41 -8.03 -16.63
CA TYR A 115 -13.74 -7.43 -16.62
C TYR A 115 -14.75 -8.46 -17.11
N HIS A 116 -15.92 -8.55 -16.48
CA HIS A 116 -17.07 -9.22 -17.06
C HIS A 116 -18.34 -8.48 -16.66
N PRO A 117 -19.32 -8.25 -17.56
CA PRO A 117 -20.58 -7.59 -17.21
C PRO A 117 -21.26 -8.19 -15.97
N ASP A 118 -21.32 -9.52 -15.87
CA ASP A 118 -21.94 -10.22 -14.73
C ASP A 118 -21.20 -10.04 -13.39
N ASN A 119 -19.88 -9.84 -13.41
CA ASN A 119 -19.04 -9.88 -12.20
C ASN A 119 -18.30 -8.56 -11.91
N GLY A 120 -18.45 -7.56 -12.78
CA GLY A 120 -17.76 -6.29 -12.70
C GLY A 120 -16.27 -6.35 -13.08
N PHE A 121 -15.56 -5.28 -12.70
CA PHE A 121 -14.12 -5.15 -12.82
C PHE A 121 -13.43 -5.73 -11.59
N ASN A 122 -12.43 -6.59 -11.81
CA ASN A 122 -11.70 -7.26 -10.74
C ASN A 122 -10.20 -7.07 -10.98
N ILE A 123 -9.48 -6.54 -9.98
CA ILE A 123 -8.05 -6.26 -10.07
C ILE A 123 -7.32 -6.71 -8.82
N SER A 124 -6.17 -7.35 -9.00
CA SER A 124 -5.16 -7.57 -7.96
C SER A 124 -4.00 -6.61 -8.18
N LEU A 125 -3.50 -6.03 -7.08
CA LEU A 125 -2.33 -5.15 -7.03
C LEU A 125 -1.32 -5.70 -6.02
N GLU A 126 -0.04 -5.72 -6.39
CA GLU A 126 1.06 -6.21 -5.56
C GLU A 126 2.14 -5.13 -5.43
N ASP A 127 2.56 -4.81 -4.21
CA ASP A 127 3.64 -3.84 -3.91
C ASP A 127 5.00 -4.53 -3.91
N THR A 128 5.63 -4.61 -5.08
CA THR A 128 6.89 -5.36 -5.25
C THR A 128 8.05 -4.84 -4.43
N ALA A 129 8.00 -3.60 -3.94
CA ALA A 129 9.01 -3.09 -3.02
C ALA A 129 8.87 -3.71 -1.62
N LEU A 130 7.64 -3.77 -1.10
CA LEU A 130 7.35 -4.41 0.20
C LEU A 130 7.55 -5.92 0.13
N GLU A 131 7.30 -6.55 -1.01
CA GLU A 131 7.56 -7.98 -1.17
C GLU A 131 9.04 -8.31 -1.09
N SER A 132 9.89 -7.52 -1.77
CA SER A 132 11.34 -7.73 -1.80
C SER A 132 12.05 -7.55 -0.46
N GLU A 133 11.43 -6.86 0.50
CA GLU A 133 11.94 -6.70 1.87
C GLU A 133 11.62 -7.92 2.76
N ARG A 134 10.81 -8.87 2.27
CA ARG A 134 10.41 -10.08 2.98
C ARG A 134 11.19 -11.34 2.55
N ASP A 135 11.90 -11.27 1.42
CA ASP A 135 12.80 -12.32 0.93
C ASP A 135 14.21 -12.21 1.52
#